data_AF-A0A3G8WVL8-F1
#
_entry.id   AF-A0A3G8WVL8-F1
#
_cell.length_a   1.000
_cell.length_b   1.000
_cell.length_c   1.000
_cell.angle_alpha   90.00
_cell.angle_beta   90.00
_cell.angle_gamma   90.00
#
_symmetry.space_group_name_H-M   'P 1'
#
loop_
_entity.id
_entity.type
_entity.pdbx_description
1 polymer ?
#
loop_
_entity_poly.entity_id
_entity_poly.type
_entity_poly.pdbx_seq_one_letter_code
_entity_poly.pdbx_strand_id
1 'polypeptide(L)'
;MKYRLKLTAINLSSEKLWLKICGSLVDKTEIFSLTGKIYQLMDVSYDEIIYSSPSRNNGEPESILSEDCITFLEILKQQDTFSTASIRELLPSAIYRKRSPLFAFLIAAGLMSE
;
A
#
# COMPACT_ATOMS: atom_id res chain seq x y z
N MET A 1 -11.81 8.46 8.15
CA MET A 1 -11.66 7.97 6.77
C MET A 1 -11.83 6.46 6.78
N LYS A 2 -12.89 5.98 6.14
CA LYS A 2 -13.08 4.56 5.84
C LYS A 2 -12.61 4.34 4.41
N TYR A 3 -12.24 3.12 4.10
CA TYR A 3 -11.72 2.71 2.81
C TYR A 3 -12.38 1.40 2.40
N ARG A 4 -12.40 1.12 1.10
CA ARG A 4 -12.80 -0.16 0.55
C ARG A 4 -11.92 -0.56 -0.62
N LEU A 5 -11.62 -1.86 -0.72
CA LEU A 5 -11.09 -2.41 -1.96
C LEU A 5 -12.18 -2.40 -3.03
N LYS A 6 -11.82 -2.07 -4.27
CA LYS A 6 -12.77 -2.17 -5.40
C LYS A 6 -13.10 -3.64 -5.65
N LEU A 7 -14.31 -3.92 -6.13
CA LEU A 7 -14.76 -5.29 -6.45
C LEU A 7 -13.80 -5.99 -7.43
N THR A 8 -13.27 -5.25 -8.41
CA THR A 8 -12.27 -5.76 -9.36
C THR A 8 -10.96 -6.19 -8.68
N ALA A 9 -10.63 -5.62 -7.52
CA ALA A 9 -9.46 -6.00 -6.74
C ALA A 9 -9.74 -7.20 -5.83
N ILE A 10 -10.91 -7.25 -5.19
CA ILE A 10 -11.29 -8.34 -4.26
C ILE A 10 -11.24 -9.71 -4.95
N ASN A 11 -11.61 -9.78 -6.23
CA ASN A 11 -11.64 -11.03 -7.01
C ASN A 11 -10.27 -11.51 -7.50
N LEU A 12 -9.20 -10.73 -7.30
CA LEU A 12 -7.85 -11.10 -7.70
C LEU A 12 -7.07 -11.69 -6.52
N SER A 13 -6.13 -12.59 -6.81
CA SER A 13 -5.18 -13.03 -5.77
C SER A 13 -4.29 -11.87 -5.33
N SER A 14 -3.79 -11.91 -4.10
CA SER A 14 -2.97 -10.81 -3.57
C SER A 14 -1.66 -10.65 -4.32
N GLU A 15 -1.10 -11.72 -4.89
CA GLU A 15 0.06 -11.67 -5.78
C GLU A 15 -0.28 -10.91 -7.07
N LYS A 16 -1.44 -11.16 -7.68
CA LYS A 16 -1.89 -10.42 -8.86
C LYS A 16 -2.13 -8.94 -8.56
N LEU A 17 -2.61 -8.63 -7.35
CA LEU A 17 -2.76 -7.26 -6.90
C LEU A 17 -1.40 -6.59 -6.71
N TRP A 18 -0.43 -7.27 -6.10
CA TRP A 18 0.94 -6.78 -5.98
C TRP A 18 1.56 -6.47 -7.35
N LEU A 19 1.48 -7.39 -8.31
CA LEU A 19 1.95 -7.15 -9.68
C LEU A 19 1.27 -5.94 -10.34
N LYS A 20 -0.04 -5.75 -10.09
CA LYS A 20 -0.77 -4.56 -10.56
C LYS A 20 -0.29 -3.28 -9.89
N ILE A 21 0.04 -3.32 -8.60
CA ILE A 21 0.63 -2.19 -7.88
C ILE A 21 1.96 -1.83 -8.54
N CYS A 22 2.90 -2.78 -8.63
CA CYS A 22 4.21 -2.53 -9.23
C CYS A 22 4.09 -2.01 -10.66
N GLY A 23 3.27 -2.65 -11.51
CA GLY A 23 3.04 -2.20 -12.88
C GLY A 23 2.38 -0.82 -13.00
N SER A 24 1.61 -0.40 -12.01
CA SER A 24 1.01 0.96 -11.98
C SER A 24 1.96 2.02 -11.45
N LEU A 25 3.04 1.62 -10.77
CA LEU A 25 3.99 2.49 -10.09
C LEU A 25 5.36 2.57 -10.78
N VAL A 26 5.71 1.62 -11.66
CA VAL A 26 7.04 1.48 -12.25
C VAL A 26 7.56 2.74 -12.95
N ASP A 27 6.68 3.48 -13.63
CA ASP A 27 7.04 4.72 -14.35
C ASP A 27 6.77 6.00 -13.53
N LYS A 28 6.40 5.87 -12.25
CA LYS A 28 6.08 7.00 -11.39
C LYS A 28 7.28 7.36 -10.54
N THR A 29 7.58 8.65 -10.46
CA THR A 29 8.61 9.20 -9.56
C THR A 29 8.05 9.48 -8.17
N GLU A 30 6.75 9.77 -8.07
CA GLU A 30 6.09 10.05 -6.80
C GLU A 30 4.61 9.65 -6.82
N ILE A 31 4.05 9.50 -5.62
CA ILE A 31 2.63 9.27 -5.40
C ILE A 31 2.13 10.04 -4.18
N PHE A 32 0.82 10.20 -4.11
CA PHE A 32 0.15 10.98 -3.09
C PHE A 32 -0.77 10.10 -2.25
N SER A 33 -0.77 10.29 -0.94
CA SER A 33 -1.85 9.80 -0.08
C SER A 33 -3.09 10.69 -0.20
N LEU A 34 -4.25 10.21 0.26
CA LEU A 34 -5.46 11.05 0.37
C LEU A 34 -5.30 12.22 1.34
N THR A 35 -4.33 12.14 2.25
CA THR A 35 -4.00 13.20 3.21
C THR A 35 -2.94 14.18 2.69
N GLY A 36 -2.58 14.09 1.41
CA GLY A 36 -1.60 14.98 0.77
C GLY A 36 -0.13 14.67 1.09
N LYS A 37 0.16 13.52 1.72
CA LYS A 37 1.55 13.09 1.93
C LYS A 37 2.12 12.60 0.61
N ILE A 38 3.35 13.03 0.33
CA ILE A 38 4.09 12.65 -0.87
C ILE A 38 5.06 11.52 -0.50
N TYR A 39 5.06 10.46 -1.31
CA TYR A 39 6.05 9.40 -1.27
C TYR A 39 6.83 9.42 -2.59
N GLN A 40 8.13 9.68 -2.51
CA GLN A 40 9.04 9.59 -3.64
C GLN A 40 9.38 8.12 -3.87
N LEU A 41 9.12 7.62 -5.07
CA LEU A 41 9.43 6.25 -5.45
C LEU A 41 10.86 6.22 -5.99
N MET A 42 11.70 5.41 -5.35
CA MET A 42 13.13 5.31 -5.67
C MET A 42 13.43 4.10 -6.52
N ASP A 43 12.80 2.96 -6.21
CA ASP A 43 12.85 1.75 -7.00
C ASP A 43 11.53 0.97 -6.86
N VAL A 44 11.11 0.35 -7.96
CA VAL A 44 9.89 -0.46 -8.03
C VAL A 44 10.23 -1.74 -8.77
N SER A 45 10.29 -2.84 -8.03
CA SER A 45 10.52 -4.18 -8.55
C SER A 45 9.36 -5.11 -8.19
N TYR A 46 9.44 -6.37 -8.61
CA TYR A 46 8.48 -7.39 -8.19
C TYR A 46 8.75 -7.93 -6.79
N ASP A 47 9.93 -7.69 -6.23
CA ASP A 47 10.28 -8.15 -4.89
C ASP A 47 9.97 -7.08 -3.83
N GLU A 48 10.17 -5.81 -4.17
CA GLU A 48 9.93 -4.69 -3.26
C GLU A 48 9.65 -3.35 -3.95
N ILE A 49 9.12 -2.40 -3.17
CA ILE A 49 9.05 -0.99 -3.53
C ILE A 49 9.86 -0.20 -2.50
N ILE A 50 10.87 0.53 -2.98
CA ILE A 50 11.69 1.43 -2.19
C ILE A 50 11.17 2.86 -2.37
N TYR A 51 10.91 3.53 -1.26
CA TYR A 51 10.35 4.87 -1.25
C TYR A 51 10.95 5.73 -0.14
N SER A 52 10.82 7.04 -0.25
CA SER A 52 11.12 7.98 0.81
C SER A 52 10.00 9.02 0.99
N SER A 53 9.92 9.64 2.16
CA SER A 53 8.99 10.73 2.42
C SER A 53 9.54 11.64 3.51
N PRO A 54 9.59 12.98 3.33
CA PRO A 54 10.07 13.89 4.37
C PRO A 54 9.31 13.77 5.70
N SER A 55 8.06 13.32 5.63
CA SER A 55 7.18 13.13 6.80
C SER A 55 7.39 11.82 7.55
N ARG A 56 8.35 10.99 7.13
CA ARG A 56 8.53 9.62 7.60
C ARG A 56 10.00 9.24 7.61
N ASN A 57 10.44 8.51 8.64
CA ASN A 57 11.81 8.02 8.75
C ASN A 57 12.88 9.10 8.50
N ASN A 58 12.60 10.35 8.89
CA ASN A 58 13.46 11.52 8.63
C ASN A 58 13.84 11.74 7.16
N GLY A 59 13.02 11.26 6.21
CA GLY A 59 13.29 11.34 4.77
C GLY A 59 14.18 10.21 4.23
N GLU A 60 14.66 9.31 5.08
CA GLU A 60 15.49 8.19 4.65
C GLU A 60 14.66 7.11 3.92
N PRO A 61 15.26 6.40 2.95
CA PRO A 61 14.59 5.34 2.22
C PRO A 61 14.04 4.23 3.13
N GLU A 62 12.86 3.73 2.79
CA GLU A 62 12.22 2.56 3.38
C GLU A 62 11.76 1.62 2.27
N SER A 63 11.67 0.32 2.58
CA SER A 63 11.13 -0.66 1.65
C SER A 63 9.86 -1.35 2.15
N ILE A 64 8.99 -1.66 1.19
CA ILE A 64 7.86 -2.56 1.34
C ILE A 64 8.15 -3.78 0.49
N LEU A 65 8.36 -4.92 1.15
CA LEU A 65 8.51 -6.21 0.50
C LEU A 65 7.17 -6.70 -0.03
N SER A 66 7.21 -7.52 -1.07
CA SER A 66 6.04 -8.17 -1.66
C SER A 66 5.24 -8.97 -0.61
N GLU A 67 5.92 -9.72 0.26
CA GLU A 67 5.31 -10.52 1.34
C GLU A 67 4.54 -9.67 2.37
N ASP A 68 5.06 -8.49 2.71
CA ASP A 68 4.39 -7.55 3.61
C ASP A 68 3.10 -7.03 2.96
N CYS A 69 3.17 -6.70 1.67
CA CYS A 69 2.02 -6.22 0.91
C CYS A 69 0.96 -7.31 0.74
N ILE A 70 1.38 -8.55 0.44
CA ILE A 70 0.48 -9.71 0.30
C ILE A 70 -0.24 -9.98 1.62
N THR A 71 0.50 -10.07 2.73
CA THR A 71 -0.09 -10.25 4.07
C THR A 71 -1.09 -9.14 4.38
N PHE A 72 -0.73 -7.90 4.06
CA PHE A 72 -1.61 -6.76 4.24
C PHE A 72 -2.90 -6.86 3.42
N LEU A 73 -2.79 -7.22 2.13
CA LEU A 73 -3.93 -7.39 1.21
C LEU A 73 -4.88 -8.51 1.65
N GLU A 74 -4.36 -9.65 2.10
CA GLU A 74 -5.18 -10.77 2.57
C GLU A 74 -6.05 -10.37 3.77
N ILE A 75 -5.52 -9.56 4.69
CA ILE A 75 -6.31 -8.99 5.80
C ILE A 75 -7.38 -8.02 5.27
N LEU A 76 -7.01 -7.11 4.36
CA LEU A 76 -7.97 -6.14 3.82
C LEU A 76 -9.12 -6.81 3.05
N LYS A 77 -8.86 -7.89 2.33
CA LYS A 77 -9.88 -8.63 1.55
C LYS A 77 -10.93 -9.32 2.41
N GLN A 78 -10.65 -9.53 3.70
CA GLN A 78 -11.61 -10.09 4.66
C GLN A 78 -12.58 -9.02 5.20
N GLN A 79 -12.45 -7.77 4.76
CA GLN A 79 -13.20 -6.63 5.28
C GLN A 79 -13.96 -5.92 4.15
N ASP A 80 -15.25 -5.68 4.33
CA ASP A 80 -16.05 -4.88 3.38
C ASP A 80 -15.58 -3.42 3.34
N THR A 81 -15.27 -2.88 4.52
CA THR A 81 -14.70 -1.54 4.71
C THR A 81 -13.70 -1.58 5.85
N PHE A 82 -12.68 -0.73 5.80
CA PHE A 82 -11.64 -0.68 6.81
C PHE A 82 -11.13 0.74 7.04
N SER A 83 -10.40 0.93 8.13
CA SER A 83 -9.66 2.14 8.45
C SER A 83 -8.29 1.75 8.98
N THR A 84 -7.38 2.73 9.08
CA THR A 84 -6.09 2.49 9.72
C THR A 84 -6.24 2.00 11.16
N ALA A 85 -7.26 2.44 11.90
CA ALA A 85 -7.50 1.97 13.27
C ALA A 85 -8.05 0.53 13.32
N SER A 86 -8.99 0.19 12.43
CA SER A 86 -9.70 -1.11 12.49
C SER A 86 -8.82 -2.30 12.12
N ILE A 87 -7.76 -2.10 11.35
CA ILE A 87 -6.84 -3.17 10.92
C ILE A 87 -5.63 -3.33 11.85
N ARG A 88 -5.51 -2.50 12.89
CA ARG A 88 -4.32 -2.45 13.75
C ARG A 88 -4.03 -3.78 14.43
N GLU A 89 -5.06 -4.37 15.04
CA GLU A 89 -4.95 -5.62 15.78
C GLU A 89 -4.94 -6.84 14.87
N LEU A 90 -5.21 -6.67 13.56
CA LEU A 90 -5.23 -7.73 12.56
C LEU A 90 -3.89 -7.89 11.83
N LEU A 91 -2.97 -6.94 12.01
CA LEU A 91 -1.70 -6.91 11.30
C LEU A 91 -0.51 -7.06 12.26
N PRO A 92 0.55 -7.78 11.85
CA PRO A 92 1.82 -7.72 12.54
C PRO A 92 2.29 -6.26 12.69
N SER A 93 2.84 -5.92 13.85
CA SER A 93 3.26 -4.55 14.18
C SER A 93 4.20 -3.94 13.13
N ALA A 94 5.11 -4.75 12.58
CA ALA A 94 6.02 -4.34 11.50
C ALA A 94 5.27 -3.90 10.23
N ILE A 95 4.29 -4.69 9.78
CA ILE A 95 3.45 -4.39 8.62
C ILE A 95 2.53 -3.19 8.91
N TYR A 96 1.94 -3.13 10.10
CA TYR A 96 1.08 -2.02 10.50
C TYR A 96 1.80 -0.66 10.45
N ARG A 97 3.11 -0.63 10.78
CA ARG A 97 3.92 0.60 10.64
C ARG A 97 4.03 1.05 9.18
N LYS A 98 3.93 0.14 8.21
CA LYS A 98 3.97 0.40 6.75
C LYS A 98 2.60 0.74 6.15
N ARG A 99 1.51 0.73 6.94
CA ARG A 99 0.13 0.94 6.43
C ARG A 99 -0.05 2.22 5.60
N SER A 100 0.49 3.35 6.03
CA SER A 100 0.23 4.64 5.34
C SER A 100 0.72 4.63 3.88
N PRO A 101 1.98 4.24 3.60
CA PRO A 101 2.43 4.06 2.21
C PRO A 101 1.69 2.92 1.49
N LEU A 102 1.39 1.80 2.14
CA LEU A 102 0.60 0.71 1.53
C LEU A 102 -0.77 1.19 1.04
N PHE A 103 -1.47 2.01 1.82
CA PHE A 103 -2.73 2.62 1.39
C PHE A 103 -2.52 3.55 0.18
N ALA A 104 -1.48 4.40 0.22
CA ALA A 104 -1.16 5.28 -0.91
C ALA A 104 -0.87 4.49 -2.20
N PHE A 105 -0.17 3.35 -2.10
CA PHE A 105 0.11 2.46 -3.23
C PHE A 105 -1.18 1.93 -3.86
N LEU A 106 -2.10 1.45 -3.03
CA LEU A 106 -3.39 0.92 -3.48
C LEU A 106 -4.27 1.99 -4.13
N ILE A 107 -4.26 3.21 -3.61
CA ILE A 107 -4.97 4.36 -4.20
C ILE A 107 -4.34 4.73 -5.54
N ALA A 108 -3.02 4.86 -5.60
CA ALA A 108 -2.29 5.24 -6.80
C ALA A 108 -2.39 4.20 -7.92
N ALA A 109 -2.57 2.92 -7.57
CA ALA A 109 -2.87 1.82 -8.49
C ALA A 109 -4.38 1.70 -8.82
N GLY A 110 -5.22 2.56 -8.25
CA GLY A 110 -6.66 2.57 -8.50
C GLY A 110 -7.40 1.34 -7.96
N LEU A 111 -6.85 0.63 -6.98
CA LEU A 111 -7.39 -0.62 -6.40
C LEU A 111 -8.28 -0.38 -5.18
N MET A 112 -8.19 0.81 -4.59
CA MET A 112 -8.92 1.20 -3.38
C MET A 112 -9.63 2.54 -3.59
N SER A 113 -10.74 2.76 -2.88
CA SER A 113 -11.38 4.07 -2.74
C SER A 113 -11.62 4.40 -1.26
N GLU A 114 -11.84 5.67 -0.98
CA GLU A 114 -12.53 6.10 0.25
C GLU A 114 -13.99 5.62 0.23
#